data_AF-A0A016UDP9-F1
#
_entry.id   AF-A0A016UDP9-F1
#
_cell.length_a   1.000
_cell.length_b   1.000
_cell.length_c   1.000
_cell.angle_alpha   90.00
_cell.angle_beta   90.00
_cell.angle_gamma   90.00
#
_symmetry.space_group_name_H-M   'P 1'
#
loop_
_entity.id
_entity.type
_entity.pdbx_description
1 polymer ?
#
loop_
_entity_poly.entity_id
_entity_poly.type
_entity_poly.pdbx_seq_one_letter_code
_entity_poly.pdbx_strand_id
1 'polypeptide(L)'
;MFEDCIARITEDVTRPLLELDLDPYEVSYILNALVWHVEGRNVKLSTRIRAEAVLDRISDELHNHYTYDLRMPNYAARLTRIMGVICSIEVGS
;
A
#
# COMPACT_ATOMS: atom_id res chain seq x y z
N MET A 1 -26.02 5.25 6.44
CA MET A 1 -25.07 5.94 5.54
C MET A 1 -23.69 6.16 6.16
N PHE A 2 -23.55 6.89 7.27
CA PHE A 2 -22.25 7.01 7.97
C PHE A 2 -21.82 5.70 8.63
N GLU A 3 -22.75 4.99 9.26
CA GLU A 3 -22.48 3.68 9.90
C GLU A 3 -22.04 2.63 8.88
N ASP A 4 -22.66 2.60 7.69
CA ASP A 4 -22.29 1.65 6.63
C ASP A 4 -20.87 1.91 6.09
N CYS A 5 -20.48 3.19 5.99
CA CYS A 5 -19.12 3.57 5.59
C CYS A 5 -18.08 3.19 6.66
N ILE A 6 -18.38 3.44 7.94
CA ILE A 6 -17.51 3.07 9.06
C ILE A 6 -17.37 1.54 9.15
N ALA A 7 -18.46 0.80 8.99
CA ALA A 7 -18.44 -0.66 8.96
C ALA A 7 -17.55 -1.17 7.83
N ARG A 8 -17.70 -0.62 6.61
CA ARG A 8 -16.87 -0.98 5.46
C ARG A 8 -15.38 -0.69 5.68
N ILE A 9 -15.03 0.49 6.19
CA ILE A 9 -13.63 0.83 6.50
C ILE A 9 -13.06 -0.12 7.57
N THR A 10 -13.87 -0.45 8.58
CA THR A 10 -13.44 -1.35 9.66
C THR A 10 -13.18 -2.77 9.13
N GLU A 11 -14.07 -3.29 8.28
CA GLU A 11 -13.98 -4.64 7.71
C GLU A 11 -12.90 -4.76 6.63
N ASP A 12 -12.87 -3.84 5.67
CA ASP A 12 -12.04 -3.96 4.46
C ASP A 12 -10.62 -3.39 4.65
N VAL A 13 -10.41 -2.53 5.65
CA VAL A 13 -9.13 -1.85 5.87
C VAL A 13 -8.59 -2.14 7.27
N THR A 14 -9.33 -1.80 8.32
CA THR A 14 -8.80 -1.91 9.70
C THR A 14 -8.49 -3.35 10.11
N ARG A 15 -9.40 -4.29 9.87
CA ARG A 15 -9.17 -5.70 10.23
C ARG A 15 -7.97 -6.30 9.48
N PRO A 16 -7.85 -6.21 8.14
CA PRO A 16 -6.70 -6.74 7.43
C PRO A 16 -5.36 -6.17 7.88
N LEU A 17 -5.31 -4.86 8.17
CA LEU A 17 -4.09 -4.21 8.68
C LEU A 17 -3.67 -4.78 10.05
N LEU A 18 -4.64 -5.03 10.95
CA LEU A 18 -4.37 -5.63 12.26
C LEU A 18 -3.96 -7.10 12.14
N GLU A 19 -4.60 -7.87 11.27
CA GLU A 19 -4.28 -9.28 11.04
C GLU A 19 -2.93 -9.49 10.35
N LEU A 20 -2.47 -8.50 9.59
CA LEU A 20 -1.15 -8.55 8.97
C LEU A 20 -0.04 -8.29 9.98
N ASP A 21 -0.29 -7.65 11.12
CA ASP A 21 0.75 -7.26 12.08
C ASP A 21 1.89 -6.54 11.35
N LEU A 22 1.55 -5.37 10.79
CA LEU A 22 2.45 -4.66 9.89
C LEU A 22 3.65 -4.09 10.62
N ASP A 23 4.81 -4.21 9.99
CA ASP A 23 6.01 -3.51 10.43
C ASP A 23 6.04 -2.06 9.89
N PRO A 24 6.90 -1.18 10.46
CA PRO A 24 6.99 0.21 10.02
C PRO A 24 7.37 0.44 8.55
N TYR A 25 8.13 -0.47 7.92
CA TYR A 25 8.48 -0.40 6.50
C TYR A 25 7.27 -0.68 5.63
N GLU A 26 6.45 -1.65 6.00
CA GLU A 26 5.20 -1.97 5.29
C GLU A 26 4.17 -0.84 5.40
N VAL A 27 4.03 -0.25 6.59
CA VAL A 27 3.18 0.94 6.77
C VAL A 27 3.68 2.09 5.90
N SER A 28 4.99 2.32 5.86
CA SER A 28 5.60 3.35 5.01
C SER A 28 5.36 3.09 3.53
N TYR A 29 5.44 1.83 3.09
CA TYR A 29 5.11 1.43 1.72
C TYR A 29 3.65 1.73 1.37
N ILE A 30 2.70 1.29 2.20
CA ILE A 30 1.26 1.51 1.99
C ILE A 30 0.96 3.01 1.85
N LEU A 31 1.48 3.83 2.77
CA LEU A 31 1.25 5.28 2.74
C LEU A 31 1.84 5.93 1.49
N ASN A 32 3.05 5.54 1.08
CA ASN A 32 3.65 6.07 -0.14
C ASN A 32 2.88 5.61 -1.39
N ALA A 33 2.45 4.36 -1.45
CA ALA A 33 1.63 3.86 -2.57
C ALA A 33 0.35 4.69 -2.75
N LEU A 34 -0.35 4.97 -1.65
CA LEU A 34 -1.57 5.79 -1.67
C LEU A 34 -1.30 7.27 -2.04
N VAL A 35 -0.24 7.87 -1.49
CA VAL A 35 0.12 9.28 -1.75
C VAL A 35 0.55 9.49 -3.20
N TRP A 36 1.31 8.56 -3.75
CA TRP A 36 1.83 8.63 -5.12
C TRP A 36 0.91 8.00 -6.17
N HIS A 37 -0.27 7.51 -5.77
CA HIS A 37 -1.32 7.10 -6.69
C HIS A 37 -1.92 8.31 -7.44
N VAL A 38 -1.28 8.68 -8.55
CA VAL A 38 -1.67 9.82 -9.40
C VAL A 38 -2.32 9.40 -10.72
N GLU A 39 -2.54 8.11 -10.94
CA GLU A 39 -3.27 7.60 -12.09
C GLU A 39 -4.70 8.18 -12.11
N GLY A 40 -5.22 8.48 -13.30
CA GLY A 40 -6.52 9.14 -13.46
C GLY A 40 -6.61 10.59 -12.97
N ARG A 41 -5.59 11.12 -12.26
CA ARG A 41 -5.59 12.51 -11.76
C ARG A 41 -5.06 13.50 -12.81
N ASN A 42 -5.58 14.73 -12.78
CA ASN A 42 -5.11 15.84 -13.60
C ASN A 42 -3.83 16.47 -13.02
N VAL A 43 -2.71 15.79 -13.24
CA VAL A 43 -1.37 16.23 -12.81
C VAL A 43 -0.45 16.39 -14.02
N LYS A 44 0.61 17.19 -13.87
CA LYS A 44 1.62 17.38 -14.93
C LYS A 44 2.31 16.05 -15.26
N LEU A 45 2.73 15.87 -16.51
CA LEU A 45 3.50 14.70 -16.94
C LEU A 45 4.74 14.47 -16.06
N SER A 46 5.45 15.54 -15.71
CA SER A 46 6.62 15.47 -14.82
C SER A 46 6.29 14.94 -13.42
N THR A 47 5.06 15.17 -12.93
CA THR A 47 4.59 14.62 -11.66
C THR A 47 4.32 13.13 -11.80
N ARG A 48 3.74 12.66 -12.91
CA ARG A 48 3.51 11.23 -13.16
C ARG A 48 4.82 10.44 -13.22
N ILE A 49 5.80 10.94 -13.97
CA ILE A 49 7.13 10.33 -14.07
C ILE A 49 7.80 10.23 -12.68
N ARG A 50 7.66 11.27 -11.85
CA ARG A 50 8.19 11.25 -10.49
C ARG A 50 7.43 10.28 -9.59
N ALA A 51 6.12 10.16 -9.74
CA ALA A 51 5.32 9.22 -8.97
C ALA A 51 5.73 7.77 -9.30
N GLU A 52 5.85 7.42 -10.58
CA GLU A 52 6.36 6.12 -11.04
C GLU A 52 7.74 5.83 -10.44
N ALA A 53 8.68 6.77 -10.55
CA ALA A 53 10.03 6.59 -9.99
C ALA A 53 10.05 6.42 -8.45
N VAL A 54 9.13 7.07 -7.73
CA VAL A 54 9.01 6.89 -6.28
C VAL A 54 8.39 5.52 -5.95
N LEU A 55 7.35 5.11 -6.67
CA LEU A 55 6.69 3.81 -6.49
C LEU A 55 7.63 2.64 -6.77
N ASP A 56 8.47 2.74 -7.80
CA ASP A 56 9.51 1.75 -8.09
C ASP A 56 10.52 1.68 -6.93
N ARG A 57 11.02 2.84 -6.50
CA ARG A 57 12.02 2.91 -5.43
C ARG A 57 11.49 2.34 -4.10
N ILE A 58 10.28 2.69 -3.68
CA ILE A 58 9.72 2.14 -2.43
C ILE A 58 9.47 0.64 -2.53
N SER A 59 9.19 0.12 -3.74
CA SER A 59 9.01 -1.31 -3.97
C SER A 59 10.33 -2.06 -3.81
N ASP A 60 11.43 -1.49 -4.33
CA ASP A 60 12.78 -2.02 -4.12
C ASP A 60 13.19 -1.98 -2.64
N GLU A 61 12.90 -0.89 -1.92
CA GLU A 61 13.19 -0.80 -0.48
C GLU A 61 12.41 -1.86 0.32
N LEU A 62 11.13 -2.06 0.01
CA LEU A 62 10.34 -3.09 0.66
C LEU A 62 10.84 -4.50 0.33
N HIS A 63 11.21 -4.75 -0.93
CA HIS A 63 11.83 -6.00 -1.36
C HIS A 63 13.13 -6.29 -0.58
N ASN A 64 13.97 -5.28 -0.43
CA ASN A 64 15.23 -5.37 0.29
C ASN A 64 14.99 -5.64 1.77
N HIS A 65 14.00 -4.97 2.38
CA HIS A 65 13.63 -5.20 3.77
C HIS A 65 13.22 -6.66 4.02
N TYR A 66 12.35 -7.21 3.17
CA TYR A 66 11.96 -8.62 3.29
C TYR A 66 13.13 -9.58 3.09
N THR A 67 14.00 -9.31 2.10
CA THR A 67 15.05 -10.24 1.69
C THR A 67 16.27 -10.21 2.60
N TYR A 68 16.71 -9.02 3.01
CA TYR A 68 17.97 -8.84 3.72
C TYR A 68 17.78 -8.68 5.23
N ASP A 69 16.79 -7.89 5.66
CA ASP A 69 16.58 -7.61 7.07
C ASP A 69 15.79 -8.74 7.74
N LEU A 70 14.62 -9.08 7.19
CA LEU A 70 13.74 -10.12 7.72
C LEU A 70 14.12 -11.53 7.26
N ARG A 71 14.94 -11.65 6.20
CA ARG A 71 15.32 -12.93 5.57
C ARG A 71 14.13 -13.83 5.30
N MET A 72 13.06 -13.23 4.78
CA MET A 72 11.78 -13.87 4.51
C MET A 72 11.68 -14.21 3.02
N PRO A 73 12.07 -15.41 2.57
CA PRO A 73 12.09 -15.71 1.12
C PRO A 73 10.70 -15.77 0.47
N ASN A 74 9.63 -15.96 1.26
CA ASN A 74 8.26 -16.20 0.77
C ASN A 74 7.30 -15.05 1.13
N TYR A 75 7.75 -13.80 1.05
CA TYR A 75 6.93 -12.62 1.40
C TYR A 75 5.82 -12.32 0.36
N ALA A 76 5.80 -12.97 -0.81
CA ALA A 76 4.84 -12.69 -1.87
C ALA A 76 3.37 -12.79 -1.42
N ALA A 77 3.02 -13.79 -0.61
CA ALA A 77 1.65 -13.92 -0.08
C ALA A 77 1.28 -12.74 0.84
N ARG A 78 2.24 -12.25 1.62
CA ARG A 78 2.07 -11.08 2.50
C ARG A 78 1.91 -9.80 1.69
N LEU A 79 2.76 -9.61 0.67
CA LEU A 79 2.65 -8.48 -0.25
C LEU A 79 1.31 -8.46 -1.00
N THR A 80 0.80 -9.61 -1.45
CA THR A 80 -0.52 -9.70 -2.08
C THR A 80 -1.64 -9.23 -1.16
N ARG A 81 -1.57 -9.56 0.14
CA ARG A 81 -2.56 -9.08 1.13
C ARG A 81 -2.45 -7.57 1.33
N ILE A 82 -1.23 -7.02 1.40
CA ILE A 82 -1.00 -5.57 1.48
C ILE A 82 -1.58 -4.85 0.26
N MET A 83 -1.34 -5.37 -0.95
CA MET A 83 -1.90 -4.82 -2.19
C MET A 83 -3.43 -4.86 -2.18
N GLY A 84 -4.04 -5.92 -1.65
CA GLY A 84 -5.50 -6.00 -1.46
C GLY A 84 -6.05 -4.88 -0.58
N VAL A 85 -5.33 -4.50 0.48
CA VAL A 85 -5.73 -3.36 1.34
C VAL A 85 -5.62 -2.04 0.58
N ILE A 86 -4.52 -1.82 -0.14
CA ILE A 86 -4.33 -0.60 -0.96
C ILE A 86 -5.48 -0.46 -1.97
N CYS A 87 -5.79 -1.51 -2.73
CA CYS A 87 -6.90 -1.47 -3.69
C CYS A 87 -8.26 -1.22 -3.01
N SER A 88 -8.49 -1.77 -1.82
CA SER A 88 -9.75 -1.56 -1.08
C SER A 88 -9.91 -0.10 -0.63
N ILE A 89 -8.80 0.58 -0.33
CA ILE A 89 -8.78 2.02 -0.01
C ILE A 89 -9.03 2.84 -1.28
N GLU A 90 -8.36 2.52 -2.39
CA GLU A 90 -8.49 3.25 -3.66
C GLU A 90 -9.90 3.17 -4.26
N VAL A 91 -10.50 1.97 -4.29
CA VAL A 91 -11.89 1.76 -4.78
C VAL A 91 -12.92 2.46 -3.89
N GLY A 92 -12.57 2.70 -2.62
CA GLY A 92 -13.43 3.37 -1.66
C GLY A 92 -13.36 4.90 -1.67
N SER A 93 -12.53 5.51 -2.53
CA SER A 93 -12.21 6.95 -2.54
C SER A 93 -12.75 7.72 -3.74
#